data_AF-A0A7W1QY46-F1
#
_entry.id   AF-A0A7W1QY46-F1
#
_cell.length_a   1.000
_cell.length_b   1.000
_cell.length_c   1.000
_cell.angle_alpha   90.00
_cell.angle_beta   90.00
_cell.angle_gamma   90.00
#
_symmetry.space_group_name_H-M   'P 1'
#
loop_
_entity.id
_entity.type
_entity.pdbx_description
1 polymer ?
#
loop_
_entity_poly.entity_id
_entity_poly.type
_entity_poly.pdbx_seq_one_letter_code
_entity_poly.pdbx_strand_id
1 'polypeptide(L)'
;MKIKMNLIKSATILAFVLCLAFSANAQKRKTTSKRTTKSTGATKTINAVEIKSGADKVSTQIKNLSKFIYVLGGVSRVIEDLDKDIAARKASQNAPELNQKNKQAVITTIKNLRAGLVALEIEFRTKPALKNYLFQIQGISDMSGVAEDQATAGQISESGKTLLLVVEKLSDTLVAMP
;
A
#
# COMPACT_ATOMS: atom_id res chain seq x y z
N MET A 1 -29.10 27.84 -43.43
CA MET A 1 -27.79 28.01 -42.77
C MET A 1 -27.19 26.61 -42.60
N LYS A 2 -26.06 26.33 -43.26
CA LYS A 2 -25.58 24.98 -43.56
C LYS A 2 -24.75 24.36 -42.42
N ILE A 3 -24.97 23.06 -42.27
CA ILE A 3 -24.47 22.12 -41.27
C ILE A 3 -22.96 21.92 -41.41
N LYS A 4 -22.23 21.99 -40.28
CA LYS A 4 -20.84 21.53 -40.10
C LYS A 4 -20.87 20.30 -39.17
N MET A 5 -19.94 19.35 -39.15
CA MET A 5 -18.91 18.81 -40.05
C MET A 5 -18.25 17.72 -39.18
N ASN A 6 -17.95 16.55 -39.75
CA ASN A 6 -17.00 15.53 -39.26
C ASN A 6 -17.51 14.35 -38.42
N LEU A 7 -18.42 13.60 -39.04
CA LEU A 7 -18.63 12.16 -38.83
C LEU A 7 -17.62 11.35 -39.68
N ILE A 8 -16.30 11.53 -39.51
CA ILE A 8 -15.27 10.75 -40.24
C ILE A 8 -13.97 10.68 -39.41
N LYS A 9 -13.91 9.84 -38.36
CA LYS A 9 -12.64 9.47 -37.69
C LYS A 9 -12.64 8.01 -37.19
N SER A 10 -13.25 7.12 -37.97
CA SER A 10 -13.16 5.68 -37.75
C SER A 10 -12.74 5.03 -39.06
N ALA A 11 -11.71 4.18 -38.98
CA ALA A 11 -11.16 3.33 -40.04
C ALA A 11 -10.24 3.99 -41.08
N THR A 12 -8.98 4.27 -40.71
CA THR A 12 -7.84 4.10 -41.64
C THR A 12 -6.51 4.01 -40.89
N ILE A 13 -5.62 3.13 -41.35
CA ILE A 13 -4.20 2.97 -40.98
C ILE A 13 -3.91 1.91 -39.89
N LEU A 14 -4.42 0.72 -40.18
CA LEU A 14 -3.65 -0.53 -40.13
C LEU A 14 -2.51 -0.42 -41.17
N ALA A 15 -1.30 -0.01 -40.76
CA ALA A 15 -0.04 -0.18 -41.52
C ALA A 15 1.15 0.48 -40.77
N PHE A 16 1.62 -0.13 -39.68
CA PHE A 16 2.97 0.12 -39.15
C PHE A 16 3.54 -1.17 -38.54
N VAL A 17 3.30 -2.28 -39.26
CA VAL A 17 4.00 -3.55 -39.10
C VAL A 17 4.90 -3.67 -40.34
N LEU A 18 6.12 -4.16 -40.13
CA LEU A 18 7.25 -4.29 -41.08
C LEU A 18 8.15 -3.06 -41.18
N CYS A 19 9.22 -3.06 -40.38
CA CYS A 19 10.58 -2.92 -40.90
C CYS A 19 11.65 -3.22 -39.83
N LEU A 20 12.56 -4.15 -40.17
CA LEU A 20 13.94 -4.33 -39.66
C LEU A 20 14.09 -5.04 -38.29
N ALA A 21 14.91 -6.07 -38.08
CA ALA A 21 15.83 -6.82 -38.93
C ALA A 21 16.18 -8.14 -38.23
N PHE A 22 16.44 -9.18 -39.02
CA PHE A 22 16.98 -10.46 -38.59
C PHE A 22 18.42 -10.31 -38.07
N SER A 23 18.70 -10.86 -36.89
CA SER A 23 20.04 -11.29 -36.51
C SER A 23 20.01 -12.76 -36.15
N ALA A 24 20.44 -13.57 -37.11
CA ALA A 24 20.72 -14.98 -36.95
C ALA A 24 22.03 -15.16 -36.16
N ASN A 25 21.95 -15.63 -34.91
CA ASN A 25 23.13 -16.14 -34.20
C ASN A 25 23.16 -17.67 -34.29
N ALA A 26 23.83 -18.17 -35.32
CA ALA A 26 24.27 -19.56 -35.43
C ALA A 26 25.76 -19.64 -35.09
N GLN A 27 26.10 -20.02 -33.85
CA GLN A 27 27.44 -20.53 -33.52
C GLN A 27 27.33 -21.76 -32.62
N LYS A 28 27.78 -22.90 -33.18
CA LYS A 28 27.80 -24.22 -32.57
C LYS A 28 28.87 -24.33 -31.47
N ARG A 29 28.42 -24.86 -30.33
CA ARG A 29 29.02 -25.90 -29.46
C ARG A 29 30.53 -25.80 -29.14
N LYS A 30 30.83 -25.54 -27.86
CA LYS A 30 31.87 -26.30 -27.14
C LYS A 30 31.42 -26.56 -25.70
N THR A 31 31.11 -27.81 -25.44
CA THR A 31 30.94 -28.38 -24.10
C THR A 31 32.24 -28.28 -23.34
N THR A 32 32.24 -27.44 -22.30
CA THR A 32 33.16 -27.57 -21.17
C THR A 32 32.28 -27.62 -19.94
N SER A 33 32.07 -28.83 -19.42
CA SER A 33 31.48 -29.06 -18.10
C SER A 33 32.40 -28.41 -17.06
N LYS A 34 32.11 -27.17 -16.68
CA LYS A 34 32.73 -26.52 -15.52
C LYS A 34 31.92 -26.94 -14.30
N ARG A 35 32.53 -27.85 -13.54
CA ARG A 35 32.28 -28.18 -12.13
C ARG A 35 31.56 -27.03 -11.40
N THR A 36 30.30 -27.26 -11.06
CA THR A 36 29.48 -26.42 -10.18
C THR A 36 30.13 -26.36 -8.79
N THR A 37 30.94 -25.34 -8.55
CA THR A 37 31.21 -24.87 -7.19
C THR A 37 29.95 -24.19 -6.68
N LYS A 38 29.36 -24.78 -5.64
CA LYS A 38 28.22 -24.26 -4.88
C LYS A 38 28.42 -22.79 -4.50
N SER A 39 27.83 -21.87 -5.26
CA SER A 39 27.66 -20.45 -4.92
C SER A 39 26.46 -20.25 -3.97
N THR A 40 26.32 -21.10 -2.95
CA THR A 40 25.21 -21.01 -1.98
C THR A 40 25.42 -19.92 -0.93
N GLY A 41 26.67 -19.46 -0.71
CA GLY A 41 26.98 -18.46 0.30
C GLY A 41 26.46 -17.06 -0.04
N ALA A 42 26.72 -16.56 -1.25
CA ALA A 42 26.32 -15.21 -1.67
C ALA A 42 24.78 -15.04 -1.70
N THR A 43 24.05 -16.02 -2.23
CA THR A 43 22.58 -15.98 -2.28
C THR A 43 21.96 -16.07 -0.88
N LYS A 44 22.52 -16.86 0.04
CA LYS A 44 22.05 -16.95 1.42
C LYS A 44 22.23 -15.62 2.18
N THR A 45 23.38 -14.96 1.98
CA THR A 45 23.65 -13.64 2.57
C THR A 45 22.73 -12.57 2.02
N ILE A 46 22.50 -12.54 0.70
CA ILE A 46 21.55 -11.57 0.08
C ILE A 46 20.14 -11.76 0.64
N ASN A 47 19.66 -13.01 0.74
CA ASN A 47 18.35 -13.29 1.31
C ASN A 47 18.24 -12.82 2.77
N ALA A 48 19.27 -13.03 3.58
CA ALA A 48 19.28 -12.57 4.98
C ALA A 48 19.20 -11.04 5.09
N VAL A 49 19.92 -10.31 4.22
CA VAL A 49 19.87 -8.85 4.16
C VAL A 49 18.49 -8.36 3.70
N GLU A 50 17.90 -9.00 2.69
CA GLU A 50 16.55 -8.66 2.22
C GLU A 50 15.47 -8.93 3.27
N ILE A 51 15.56 -10.05 3.99
CA ILE A 51 14.64 -10.39 5.08
C ILE A 51 14.75 -9.37 6.19
N LYS A 52 15.98 -9.05 6.64
CA LYS A 52 16.19 -8.02 7.66
C LYS A 52 15.64 -6.65 7.24
N SER A 53 15.89 -6.25 6.00
CA SER A 53 15.34 -4.99 5.46
C SER A 53 13.81 -5.00 5.42
N GLY A 54 13.19 -6.14 5.09
CA GLY A 54 11.74 -6.33 5.17
C GLY A 54 11.22 -6.18 6.60
N ALA A 55 11.87 -6.84 7.57
CA ALA A 55 11.55 -6.74 9.00
C ALA A 55 11.65 -5.30 9.52
N ASP A 56 12.70 -4.57 9.13
CA ASP A 56 12.88 -3.15 9.50
C ASP A 56 11.73 -2.27 8.99
N LYS A 57 11.25 -2.54 7.77
CA LYS A 57 10.10 -1.82 7.19
C LYS A 57 8.79 -2.18 7.88
N VAL A 58 8.56 -3.46 8.19
CA VAL A 58 7.41 -3.92 9.00
C VAL A 58 7.41 -3.20 10.36
N SER A 59 8.54 -3.22 11.07
CA SER A 59 8.70 -2.54 12.37
C SER A 59 8.41 -1.04 12.27
N THR A 60 8.86 -0.41 11.17
CA THR A 60 8.58 1.01 10.92
C THR A 60 7.08 1.28 10.75
N GLN A 61 6.37 0.44 9.99
CA GLN A 61 4.92 0.59 9.82
C GLN A 61 4.16 0.36 11.13
N ILE A 62 4.55 -0.63 11.93
CA ILE A 62 4.00 -0.83 13.28
C ILE A 62 4.14 0.44 14.11
N LYS A 63 5.34 1.02 14.18
CA LYS A 63 5.58 2.25 14.96
C LYS A 63 4.72 3.42 14.47
N ASN A 64 4.60 3.58 13.16
CA ASN A 64 3.80 4.66 12.58
C ASN A 64 2.31 4.49 12.89
N LEU A 65 1.78 3.29 12.69
CA LEU A 65 0.40 2.96 13.00
C LEU A 65 0.10 3.10 14.49
N SER A 66 0.92 2.52 15.37
CA SER A 66 0.69 2.58 16.82
C SER A 66 0.72 4.01 17.35
N LYS A 67 1.65 4.85 16.87
CA LYS A 67 1.68 6.28 17.22
C LYS A 67 0.40 6.99 16.78
N PHE A 68 -0.04 6.73 15.55
CA PHE A 68 -1.27 7.31 15.04
C PHE A 68 -2.49 6.87 15.85
N ILE A 69 -2.64 5.56 16.10
CA ILE A 69 -3.76 5.00 16.87
C ILE A 69 -3.78 5.56 18.30
N TYR A 70 -2.62 5.71 18.94
CA TYR A 70 -2.52 6.32 20.27
C TYR A 70 -3.10 7.74 20.29
N VAL A 71 -2.73 8.57 19.32
CA VAL A 71 -3.27 9.94 19.18
C VAL A 71 -4.75 9.90 18.81
N LEU A 72 -5.14 9.02 17.88
CA LEU A 72 -6.52 8.85 17.41
C LEU A 72 -7.48 8.49 18.56
N GLY A 73 -7.03 7.67 19.51
CA GLY A 73 -7.83 7.28 20.68
C GLY A 73 -8.31 8.47 21.51
N GLY A 74 -7.50 9.54 21.62
CA GLY A 74 -7.87 10.76 22.34
C GLY A 74 -8.80 11.69 21.56
N VAL A 75 -8.66 11.75 20.22
CA VAL A 75 -9.40 12.72 19.39
C VAL A 75 -10.67 12.15 18.75
N SER A 76 -10.75 10.83 18.58
CA SER A 76 -11.85 10.15 17.87
C SER A 76 -13.22 10.47 18.48
N ARG A 77 -13.38 10.24 19.79
CA ARG A 77 -14.64 10.53 20.49
C ARG A 77 -15.00 12.01 20.43
N VAL A 78 -14.02 12.91 20.58
CA VAL A 78 -14.26 14.36 20.51
C VAL A 78 -14.81 14.76 19.15
N ILE A 79 -14.27 14.21 18.07
CA ILE A 79 -14.75 14.48 16.70
C ILE A 79 -16.20 13.99 16.52
N GLU A 80 -16.47 12.77 16.98
CA GLU A 80 -17.80 12.13 16.83
C GLU A 80 -18.87 12.78 17.71
N ASP A 81 -18.52 13.20 18.93
CA ASP A 81 -19.45 13.91 19.82
C ASP A 81 -19.71 15.32 19.32
N LEU A 82 -18.68 16.00 18.79
CA LEU A 82 -18.85 17.32 18.19
C LEU A 82 -19.77 17.26 16.96
N ASP A 83 -19.73 16.18 16.16
CA ASP A 83 -20.70 15.98 15.08
C ASP A 83 -22.14 15.89 15.58
N LYS A 84 -22.38 15.16 16.67
CA LYS A 84 -23.72 15.06 17.29
C LYS A 84 -24.19 16.42 17.77
N ASP A 85 -23.31 17.20 18.39
CA ASP A 85 -23.63 18.54 18.87
C ASP A 85 -23.89 19.53 17.73
N ILE A 86 -23.13 19.44 16.62
CA ILE A 86 -23.36 20.21 15.41
C ILE A 86 -24.74 19.86 14.82
N ALA A 87 -25.04 18.56 14.69
CA ALA A 87 -26.34 18.09 14.18
C ALA A 87 -27.51 18.55 15.07
N ALA A 88 -27.29 18.58 16.39
CA ALA A 88 -28.26 19.05 17.37
C ALA A 88 -28.32 20.59 17.52
N ARG A 89 -27.50 21.35 16.77
CA ARG A 89 -27.36 22.82 16.87
C ARG A 89 -26.95 23.30 18.28
N LYS A 90 -26.21 22.47 19.01
CA LYS A 90 -25.69 22.75 20.36
C LYS A 90 -24.22 23.21 20.36
N ALA A 91 -23.54 23.05 19.23
CA ALA A 91 -22.13 23.41 19.10
C ALA A 91 -21.93 24.92 18.88
N SER A 92 -20.72 25.43 19.16
CA SER A 92 -20.34 26.81 18.89
C SER A 92 -20.30 27.11 17.39
N GLN A 93 -20.37 28.38 17.00
CA GLN A 93 -20.39 28.78 15.57
C GLN A 93 -19.16 28.29 14.78
N ASN A 94 -17.99 28.20 15.44
CA ASN A 94 -16.74 27.76 14.80
C ASN A 94 -16.55 26.24 14.83
N ALA A 95 -17.39 25.50 15.56
CA ALA A 95 -17.24 24.04 15.72
C ALA A 95 -17.33 23.25 14.40
N PRO A 96 -18.24 23.56 13.45
CA PRO A 96 -18.33 22.79 12.20
C PRO A 96 -17.04 22.82 11.37
N GLU A 97 -16.44 24.00 11.21
CA GLU A 97 -15.22 24.16 10.43
C GLU A 97 -14.04 23.45 11.10
N LEU A 98 -13.88 23.63 12.42
CA LEU A 98 -12.82 22.97 13.18
C LEU A 98 -12.96 21.44 13.14
N ASN A 99 -14.18 20.92 13.27
CA ASN A 99 -14.41 19.48 13.24
C ASN A 99 -14.09 18.91 11.85
N GLN A 100 -14.51 19.61 10.79
CA GLN A 100 -14.22 19.20 9.42
C GLN A 100 -12.71 19.17 9.14
N LYS A 101 -11.95 20.16 9.65
CA LYS A 101 -10.49 20.18 9.55
C LYS A 101 -9.86 18.98 10.25
N ASN A 102 -10.33 18.65 11.46
CA ASN A 102 -9.83 17.50 12.22
C ASN A 102 -10.10 16.17 11.50
N LYS A 103 -11.32 15.98 10.98
CA LYS A 103 -11.66 14.80 10.16
C LYS A 103 -10.76 14.69 8.93
N GLN A 104 -10.59 15.80 8.20
CA GLN A 104 -9.77 15.80 7.01
C GLN A 104 -8.31 15.45 7.34
N ALA A 105 -7.79 15.93 8.47
CA ALA A 105 -6.45 15.56 8.94
C ALA A 105 -6.36 14.05 9.19
N VAL A 106 -7.32 13.47 9.92
CA VAL A 106 -7.39 12.02 10.19
C VAL A 106 -7.42 11.22 8.88
N ILE A 107 -8.35 11.54 7.97
CA ILE A 107 -8.49 10.84 6.68
C ILE A 107 -7.19 10.92 5.87
N THR A 108 -6.56 12.09 5.84
CA THR A 108 -5.30 12.30 5.10
C THR A 108 -4.17 11.47 5.71
N THR A 109 -4.07 11.41 7.03
CA THR A 109 -3.07 10.57 7.70
C THR A 109 -3.30 9.08 7.42
N ILE A 110 -4.55 8.61 7.43
CA ILE A 110 -4.88 7.22 7.10
C ILE A 110 -4.50 6.89 5.65
N LYS A 111 -4.79 7.78 4.69
CA LYS A 111 -4.37 7.64 3.29
C LYS A 111 -2.85 7.48 3.16
N ASN A 112 -2.08 8.29 3.89
CA ASN A 112 -0.62 8.23 3.88
C ASN A 112 -0.10 6.92 4.48
N LEU A 113 -0.71 6.44 5.57
CA LEU A 113 -0.38 5.15 6.18
C LEU A 113 -0.69 3.99 5.22
N ARG A 114 -1.87 4.00 4.59
CA ARG A 114 -2.28 3.02 3.58
C ARG A 114 -1.29 2.94 2.43
N ALA A 115 -0.80 4.07 1.92
CA ALA A 115 0.21 4.07 0.87
C ALA A 115 1.48 3.31 1.28
N GLY A 116 1.94 3.49 2.52
CA GLY A 116 3.06 2.74 3.09
C GLY A 116 2.79 1.23 3.20
N LEU A 117 1.58 0.85 3.58
CA LEU A 117 1.16 -0.55 3.70
C LEU A 117 1.04 -1.24 2.34
N VAL A 118 0.46 -0.56 1.33
CA VAL A 118 0.40 -1.03 -0.04
C VAL A 118 1.82 -1.26 -0.60
N ALA A 119 2.72 -0.31 -0.40
CA ALA A 119 4.11 -0.45 -0.84
C ALA A 119 4.79 -1.65 -0.17
N LEU A 120 4.56 -1.85 1.13
CA LEU A 120 5.09 -2.97 1.90
C LEU A 120 4.58 -4.32 1.39
N GLU A 121 3.27 -4.44 1.15
CA GLU A 121 2.67 -5.67 0.64
C GLU A 121 3.17 -6.01 -0.79
N ILE A 122 3.33 -4.99 -1.64
CA ILE A 122 3.94 -5.15 -2.98
C ILE A 122 5.38 -5.66 -2.85
N GLU A 123 6.16 -5.12 -1.93
CA GLU A 123 7.55 -5.53 -1.73
C GLU A 123 7.64 -7.01 -1.31
N PHE A 124 6.78 -7.47 -0.41
CA PHE A 124 6.71 -8.87 0.00
C PHE A 124 6.32 -9.80 -1.15
N ARG A 125 5.44 -9.33 -2.03
CA ARG A 125 5.00 -10.09 -3.21
C ARG A 125 6.09 -10.18 -4.28
N THR A 126 6.91 -9.13 -4.42
CA THR A 126 7.86 -9.00 -5.52
C THR A 126 9.26 -9.53 -5.19
N LYS A 127 9.68 -9.46 -3.92
CA LYS A 127 11.00 -9.95 -3.49
C LYS A 127 10.98 -11.45 -3.18
N PRO A 128 11.81 -12.28 -3.86
CA PRO A 128 11.82 -13.72 -3.63
C PRO A 128 12.07 -14.12 -2.18
N ALA A 129 12.96 -13.42 -1.46
CA ALA A 129 13.26 -13.73 -0.06
C ALA A 129 12.10 -13.45 0.90
N LEU A 130 11.17 -12.55 0.52
CA LEU A 130 10.04 -12.14 1.36
C LEU A 130 8.73 -12.91 1.05
N LYS A 131 8.65 -13.58 -0.09
CA LYS A 131 7.44 -14.32 -0.52
C LYS A 131 6.96 -15.34 0.51
N ASN A 132 7.89 -15.97 1.24
CA ASN A 132 7.56 -16.94 2.28
C ASN A 132 6.78 -16.33 3.44
N TYR A 133 6.83 -15.01 3.63
CA TYR A 133 6.10 -14.28 4.67
C TYR A 133 4.88 -13.53 4.12
N LEU A 134 4.63 -13.61 2.81
CA LEU A 134 3.52 -12.88 2.19
C LEU A 134 2.17 -13.25 2.81
N PHE A 135 1.94 -14.52 3.12
CA PHE A 135 0.69 -14.97 3.72
C PHE A 135 0.40 -14.31 5.07
N GLN A 136 1.43 -13.94 5.83
CA GLN A 136 1.30 -13.24 7.11
C GLN A 136 0.85 -11.80 6.94
N ILE A 137 1.29 -11.14 5.87
CA ILE A 137 1.02 -9.71 5.63
C ILE A 137 -0.11 -9.47 4.60
N GLN A 138 -0.56 -10.50 3.90
CA GLN A 138 -1.54 -10.36 2.82
C GLN A 138 -2.84 -9.71 3.31
N GLY A 139 -3.36 -8.75 2.54
CA GLY A 139 -4.62 -8.05 2.83
C GLY A 139 -4.47 -6.86 3.78
N ILE A 140 -3.27 -6.47 4.22
CA ILE A 140 -3.08 -5.23 4.99
C ILE A 140 -3.46 -3.99 4.18
N SER A 141 -3.26 -4.02 2.85
CA SER A 141 -3.67 -2.94 1.95
C SER A 141 -5.20 -2.80 1.87
N ASP A 142 -5.92 -3.92 1.87
CA ASP A 142 -7.38 -3.93 1.86
C ASP A 142 -7.93 -3.47 3.21
N MET A 143 -7.42 -4.00 4.33
CA MET A 143 -7.84 -3.58 5.68
C MET A 143 -7.60 -2.08 5.93
N SER A 144 -6.47 -1.55 5.46
CA SER A 144 -6.21 -0.10 5.55
C SER A 144 -7.10 0.73 4.61
N GLY A 145 -7.55 0.16 3.49
CA GLY A 145 -8.61 0.74 2.67
C GLY A 145 -9.95 0.81 3.43
N VAL A 146 -10.35 -0.27 4.11
CA VAL A 146 -11.56 -0.28 4.94
C VAL A 146 -11.47 0.77 6.05
N ALA A 147 -10.32 0.92 6.70
CA ALA A 147 -10.12 1.97 7.71
C ALA A 147 -10.27 3.38 7.13
N GLU A 148 -9.76 3.62 5.93
CA GLU A 148 -9.93 4.89 5.21
C GLU A 148 -11.41 5.19 4.91
N ASP A 149 -12.15 4.18 4.45
CA ASP A 149 -13.58 4.29 4.15
C ASP A 149 -14.38 4.60 5.42
N GLN A 150 -14.09 3.89 6.53
CA GLN A 150 -14.70 4.15 7.84
C GLN A 150 -14.44 5.59 8.31
N ALA A 151 -13.20 6.06 8.20
CA ALA A 151 -12.87 7.44 8.57
C ALA A 151 -13.59 8.47 7.70
N THR A 152 -13.70 8.20 6.40
CA THR A 152 -14.44 9.05 5.44
C THR A 152 -15.94 9.08 5.76
N ALA A 153 -16.49 7.97 6.24
CA ALA A 153 -17.86 7.86 6.72
C ALA A 153 -18.11 8.49 8.10
N GLY A 154 -17.08 9.10 8.73
CA GLY A 154 -17.17 9.68 10.06
C GLY A 154 -17.11 8.67 11.21
N GLN A 155 -16.83 7.40 10.92
CA GLN A 155 -16.66 6.33 11.92
C GLN A 155 -15.19 6.29 12.38
N ILE A 156 -14.74 7.37 13.02
CA ILE A 156 -13.32 7.58 13.33
C ILE A 156 -12.83 6.54 14.35
N SER A 157 -13.64 6.20 15.35
CA SER A 157 -13.30 5.18 16.34
C SER A 157 -13.14 3.80 15.70
N GLU A 158 -14.07 3.42 14.81
CA GLU A 158 -14.00 2.14 14.09
C GLU A 158 -12.78 2.07 13.16
N SER A 159 -12.46 3.17 12.47
CA SER A 159 -11.24 3.24 11.65
C SER A 159 -9.97 2.92 12.44
N GLY A 160 -9.87 3.40 13.68
CA GLY A 160 -8.76 3.11 14.58
C GLY A 160 -8.68 1.64 14.97
N LYS A 161 -9.83 1.00 15.23
CA LYS A 161 -9.89 -0.44 15.54
C LYS A 161 -9.45 -1.29 14.37
N THR A 162 -9.88 -0.96 13.15
CA THR A 162 -9.44 -1.66 11.94
C THR A 162 -7.92 -1.52 11.74
N LEU A 163 -7.35 -0.34 11.97
CA LEU A 163 -5.90 -0.15 11.92
C LEU A 163 -5.15 -0.92 13.01
N LEU A 164 -5.77 -1.16 14.18
CA LEU A 164 -5.17 -2.00 15.21
C LEU A 164 -5.01 -3.45 14.73
N LEU A 165 -5.99 -4.01 14.00
CA LEU A 165 -5.87 -5.34 13.38
C LEU A 165 -4.72 -5.40 12.36
N VAL A 166 -4.46 -4.30 11.65
CA VAL A 166 -3.28 -4.19 10.78
C VAL A 166 -1.98 -4.26 11.60
N VAL A 167 -1.93 -3.57 12.75
CA VAL A 167 -0.77 -3.63 13.66
C VAL A 167 -0.53 -5.04 14.19
N GLU A 168 -1.58 -5.76 14.58
CA GLU A 168 -1.50 -7.15 15.02
C GLU A 168 -0.89 -8.02 13.92
N LYS A 169 -1.42 -7.94 12.70
CA LYS A 169 -0.94 -8.70 11.55
C LYS A 169 0.53 -8.41 11.18
N LEU A 170 0.93 -7.14 11.25
CA LEU A 170 2.33 -6.74 11.05
C LEU A 170 3.22 -7.27 12.18
N SER A 171 2.72 -7.31 13.41
CA SER A 171 3.47 -7.84 14.56
C SER A 171 3.68 -9.34 14.42
N ASP A 172 2.66 -10.09 14.03
CA ASP A 172 2.75 -11.52 13.75
C ASP A 172 3.74 -11.81 12.60
N THR A 173 3.71 -10.96 11.56
CA THR A 173 4.67 -11.01 10.46
C THR A 173 6.11 -10.84 10.97
N LEU A 174 6.35 -9.90 11.88
CA LEU A 174 7.67 -9.65 12.45
C LEU A 174 8.17 -10.83 13.30
N VAL A 175 7.28 -11.46 14.06
CA VAL A 175 7.58 -12.67 14.85
C VAL A 175 7.94 -13.86 13.94
N ALA A 176 7.30 -13.96 12.78
CA ALA A 176 7.57 -15.03 11.82
C ALA A 176 8.92 -14.87 11.08
N MET A 177 9.55 -13.70 11.15
CA MET A 177 10.83 -13.43 10.48
C MET A 177 12.04 -13.78 11.35
N PRO A 178 13.11 -14.35 10.75
CA PRO A 178 14.35 -14.71 11.43
C PRO A 178 15.29 -13.53 11.67
#